data_AF-A0A533U0F1-F1
#
_entry.id   AF-A0A533U0F1-F1
#
_cell.length_a   1.000
_cell.length_b   1.000
_cell.length_c   1.000
_cell.angle_alpha   90.00
_cell.angle_beta   90.00
_cell.angle_gamma   90.00
#
_symmetry.space_group_name_H-M   'P 1'
#
loop_
_entity.id
_entity.type
_entity.pdbx_description
1 polymer ?
#
loop_
_entity_poly.entity_id
_entity_poly.type
_entity_poly.pdbx_seq_one_letter_code
_entity_poly.pdbx_strand_id
1 'polypeptide(L)'
;MTVESHFENHKSVIETELKQTKETVLIAVAWINFKEYFNIFKEVLTNKAKLKIVCSDNWQNRSHQTIIDNLVNFGAEIRLLKMPRETNHMYHKFAIVDSKTILNGSFNWSPNATSSFENIIIIKDFPNEVTKFISEFNKLWDIESKAIKDLQKNTKCQENKCDGELFNILVFSEKTTKYYEVYGDIIEVCTCCNHQKTLQNCILNNRIEFMLNAYQDSSDDYETELIDRDINRLLDSYVKNKITIHAIGRVNSGLRYRDDDFVETNIIWKNKFVGDRLPDKFDDTTFGVVYDN
;
A
#
# COMPACT_ATOMS: atom_id res chain seq x y z
N MET A 1 -19.82 23.68 -14.31
CA MET A 1 -19.35 22.35 -14.75
C MET A 1 -18.55 22.51 -16.02
N THR A 2 -17.24 22.39 -15.97
CA THR A 2 -16.37 22.45 -17.15
C THR A 2 -15.29 21.37 -17.10
N VAL A 3 -14.86 20.91 -18.28
CA VAL A 3 -13.73 20.00 -18.46
C VAL A 3 -12.82 20.60 -19.52
N GLU A 4 -11.57 20.84 -19.17
CA GLU A 4 -10.58 21.48 -20.04
C GLU A 4 -9.31 20.63 -20.10
N SER A 5 -8.82 20.38 -21.31
CA SER A 5 -7.61 19.58 -21.53
C SER A 5 -6.45 20.47 -21.96
N HIS A 6 -5.30 20.29 -21.32
CA HIS A 6 -4.07 21.02 -21.61
C HIS A 6 -2.96 20.03 -21.95
N PHE A 7 -2.35 20.22 -23.11
CA PHE A 7 -1.21 19.42 -23.60
C PHE A 7 0.11 20.19 -23.58
N GLU A 8 0.08 21.46 -23.18
CA GLU A 8 1.23 22.35 -23.09
C GLU A 8 1.10 23.24 -21.85
N ASN A 9 2.20 23.90 -21.45
CA ASN A 9 2.24 24.87 -20.34
C ASN A 9 1.69 24.31 -19.01
N HIS A 10 1.83 23.00 -18.78
CA HIS A 10 1.23 22.26 -17.67
C HIS A 10 1.52 22.90 -16.31
N LYS A 11 2.76 23.36 -16.09
CA LYS A 11 3.14 24.07 -14.87
C LYS A 11 2.29 25.33 -14.66
N SER A 12 2.20 26.20 -15.66
CA SER A 12 1.43 27.44 -15.59
C SER A 12 -0.04 27.18 -15.29
N VAL A 13 -0.61 26.12 -15.87
CA VAL A 13 -1.99 25.69 -15.58
C VAL A 13 -2.12 25.30 -14.11
N ILE A 14 -1.20 24.47 -13.58
CA ILE A 14 -1.18 24.10 -12.17
C ILE A 14 -1.07 25.35 -11.29
N GLU A 15 -0.13 26.26 -11.55
CA GLU A 15 0.04 27.46 -10.71
C GLU A 15 -1.22 28.31 -10.68
N THR A 16 -1.87 28.46 -11.83
CA THR A 16 -3.08 29.28 -11.98
C THR A 16 -4.22 28.73 -11.15
N GLU A 17 -4.43 27.42 -11.16
CA GLU A 17 -5.51 26.78 -10.40
C GLU A 17 -5.20 26.72 -8.89
N LEU A 18 -3.94 26.46 -8.52
CA LEU A 18 -3.55 26.45 -7.11
C LEU A 18 -3.66 27.83 -6.46
N LYS A 19 -3.30 28.90 -7.18
CA LYS A 19 -3.42 30.29 -6.67
C LYS A 19 -4.86 30.75 -6.46
N GLN A 20 -5.84 30.09 -7.07
CA GLN A 20 -7.25 30.41 -6.89
C GLN A 20 -7.84 29.88 -5.56
N THR A 21 -7.09 29.04 -4.83
CA THR A 21 -7.57 28.42 -3.58
C THR A 21 -7.91 29.45 -2.51
N LYS A 22 -8.98 29.16 -1.78
CA LYS A 22 -9.43 29.93 -0.62
C LYS A 22 -9.49 29.11 0.67
N GLU A 23 -9.53 27.78 0.56
CA GLU A 23 -9.79 26.90 1.70
C GLU A 23 -8.81 25.73 1.78
N THR A 24 -8.66 24.96 0.70
CA THR A 24 -7.96 23.67 0.74
C THR A 24 -7.32 23.30 -0.59
N VAL A 25 -6.11 22.76 -0.51
CA VAL A 25 -5.40 22.12 -1.62
C VAL A 25 -4.93 20.74 -1.17
N LEU A 26 -5.38 19.70 -1.86
CA LEU A 26 -4.96 18.32 -1.66
C LEU A 26 -4.19 17.86 -2.90
N ILE A 27 -2.98 17.32 -2.74
CA ILE A 27 -2.10 16.94 -3.87
C ILE A 27 -1.62 15.51 -3.66
N ALA A 28 -1.88 14.63 -4.63
CA ALA A 28 -1.34 13.27 -4.67
C ALA A 28 -0.54 13.08 -5.96
N VAL A 29 0.79 13.10 -5.84
CA VAL A 29 1.70 13.08 -7.00
C VAL A 29 2.89 12.14 -6.77
N ALA A 30 3.20 11.28 -7.75
CA ALA A 30 4.35 10.38 -7.66
C ALA A 30 5.67 11.12 -7.45
N TRP A 31 5.92 12.11 -8.29
CA TRP A 31 7.15 12.91 -8.29
C TRP A 31 6.81 14.39 -8.28
N ILE A 32 7.52 15.13 -7.43
CA ILE A 32 7.36 16.56 -7.28
C ILE A 32 8.71 17.25 -7.02
N ASN A 33 8.97 18.29 -7.80
CA ASN A 33 10.09 19.18 -7.56
C ASN A 33 9.67 20.29 -6.60
N PHE A 34 9.86 20.08 -5.30
CA PHE A 34 9.46 21.05 -4.28
C PHE A 34 10.17 22.41 -4.42
N LYS A 35 11.36 22.47 -5.03
CA LYS A 35 12.05 23.73 -5.29
C LYS A 35 11.28 24.60 -6.27
N GLU A 36 10.72 24.01 -7.32
CA GLU A 36 9.95 24.73 -8.32
C GLU A 36 8.60 25.24 -7.81
N TYR A 37 7.91 24.43 -7.00
CA TYR A 37 6.59 24.78 -6.48
C TYR A 37 6.62 25.54 -5.15
N PHE A 38 7.80 25.75 -4.55
CA PHE A 38 7.97 26.34 -3.22
C PHE A 38 7.21 27.67 -3.05
N ASN A 39 7.37 28.60 -3.99
CA ASN A 39 6.74 29.91 -3.90
C ASN A 39 5.22 29.83 -3.95
N ILE A 40 4.67 28.94 -4.78
CA ILE A 40 3.23 28.73 -4.92
C ILE A 40 2.67 28.14 -3.63
N PHE A 41 3.32 27.10 -3.09
CA PHE A 41 2.89 26.48 -1.83
C PHE A 41 2.98 27.45 -0.66
N LYS A 42 4.03 28.27 -0.61
CA LYS A 42 4.15 29.33 0.39
C LYS A 42 3.03 30.37 0.26
N GLU A 43 2.66 30.75 -0.96
CA GLU A 43 1.56 31.69 -1.22
C GLU A 43 0.22 31.11 -0.75
N VAL A 44 -0.08 29.84 -1.10
CA VAL A 44 -1.26 29.10 -0.62
C VAL A 44 -1.36 29.11 0.91
N LEU A 45 -0.25 28.78 1.60
CA LEU A 45 -0.18 28.78 3.07
C LEU A 45 -0.34 30.17 3.67
N THR A 46 0.26 31.19 3.04
CA THR A 46 0.17 32.59 3.49
C THR A 46 -1.26 33.11 3.42
N ASN A 47 -2.02 32.66 2.40
CA ASN A 47 -3.45 32.93 2.27
C ASN A 47 -4.32 32.13 3.25
N LYS A 48 -3.72 31.40 4.20
CA LYS A 48 -4.36 30.57 5.23
C LYS A 48 -5.19 29.39 4.70
N ALA A 49 -4.97 28.99 3.45
CA ALA A 49 -5.54 27.76 2.92
C ALA A 49 -4.76 26.53 3.46
N LYS A 50 -5.46 25.42 3.69
CA LYS A 50 -4.84 24.17 4.13
C LYS A 50 -4.18 23.48 2.94
N LEU A 51 -2.90 23.12 3.08
CA LEU A 51 -2.16 22.40 2.04
C LEU A 51 -1.78 21.01 2.54
N LYS A 52 -2.26 19.98 1.85
CA LYS A 52 -1.89 18.57 2.10
C LYS A 52 -1.28 17.95 0.87
N ILE A 53 -0.12 17.34 1.01
CA ILE A 53 0.61 16.71 -0.10
C ILE A 53 0.97 15.27 0.28
N VAL A 54 0.61 14.32 -0.57
CA VAL A 54 1.13 12.94 -0.56
C VAL A 54 1.99 12.77 -1.80
N CYS A 55 3.22 12.32 -1.60
CA CYS A 55 4.10 11.98 -2.72
C CYS A 55 4.87 10.69 -2.45
N SER A 56 5.44 10.09 -3.49
CA SER A 56 6.19 8.83 -3.32
C SER A 56 7.46 9.07 -2.51
N ASP A 57 7.79 8.13 -1.63
CA ASP A 57 9.03 8.16 -0.88
C ASP A 57 10.22 7.65 -1.72
N ASN A 58 10.77 8.52 -2.57
CA ASN A 58 11.91 8.21 -3.43
C ASN A 58 13.00 9.28 -3.33
N TRP A 59 14.17 8.99 -3.89
CA TRP A 59 15.32 9.89 -3.81
C TRP A 59 15.06 11.24 -4.48
N GLN A 60 14.27 11.28 -5.56
CA GLN A 60 13.92 12.53 -6.25
C GLN A 60 13.15 13.48 -5.31
N ASN A 61 12.15 12.99 -4.61
CA ASN A 61 11.39 13.78 -3.65
C ASN A 61 12.23 14.08 -2.38
N ARG A 62 12.92 13.07 -1.83
CA ARG A 62 13.80 13.22 -0.65
C ARG A 62 14.97 14.16 -0.87
N SER A 63 15.44 14.34 -2.10
CA SER A 63 16.49 15.31 -2.41
C SER A 63 16.09 16.76 -2.07
N HIS A 64 14.80 17.02 -1.85
CA HIS A 64 14.25 18.29 -1.44
C HIS A 64 13.89 18.36 0.07
N GLN A 65 14.41 17.47 0.92
CA GLN A 65 13.99 17.37 2.33
C GLN A 65 14.04 18.72 3.07
N THR A 66 15.11 19.52 2.91
CA THR A 66 15.20 20.85 3.55
C THR A 66 14.07 21.79 3.12
N ILE A 67 13.61 21.71 1.87
CA ILE A 67 12.51 22.52 1.35
C ILE A 67 11.17 22.01 1.89
N ILE A 68 11.01 20.69 1.97
CA ILE A 68 9.85 20.03 2.58
C ILE A 68 9.72 20.48 4.03
N ASP A 69 10.80 20.40 4.82
CA ASP A 69 10.81 20.81 6.22
C ASP A 69 10.44 22.30 6.39
N ASN A 70 10.94 23.15 5.50
CA ASN A 70 10.56 24.56 5.48
C ASN A 70 9.07 24.76 5.20
N LEU A 71 8.49 24.04 4.24
CA LEU A 71 7.05 24.12 3.95
C LEU A 71 6.21 23.60 5.11
N VAL A 72 6.65 22.53 5.78
CA VAL A 72 6.01 22.01 7.00
C VAL A 72 6.05 23.06 8.11
N ASN A 73 7.16 23.78 8.29
CA ASN A 73 7.25 24.91 9.23
C ASN A 73 6.32 26.08 8.86
N PHE A 74 5.98 26.26 7.58
CA PHE A 74 4.95 27.21 7.12
C PHE A 74 3.51 26.69 7.28
N GLY A 75 3.33 25.44 7.73
CA GLY A 75 2.03 24.82 8.01
C GLY A 75 1.52 23.84 6.95
N ALA A 76 2.34 23.43 5.98
CA ALA A 76 1.98 22.34 5.08
C ALA A 76 1.96 21.00 5.82
N GLU A 77 1.00 20.13 5.49
CA GLU A 77 1.05 18.72 5.87
C GLU A 77 1.57 17.93 4.67
N ILE A 78 2.79 17.38 4.76
CA ILE A 78 3.42 16.63 3.66
C ILE A 78 3.74 15.21 4.12
N ARG A 79 3.37 14.21 3.32
CA ARG A 79 3.63 12.78 3.56
C ARG A 79 4.38 12.17 2.38
N LEU A 80 5.44 11.43 2.72
CA LEU A 80 6.21 10.63 1.77
C LEU A 80 5.82 9.17 1.93
N LEU A 81 5.03 8.71 0.97
CA LEU A 81 4.44 7.38 0.95
C LEU A 81 5.48 6.37 0.46
N LYS A 82 6.05 5.61 1.39
CA LYS A 82 6.95 4.50 1.04
C LYS A 82 6.17 3.31 0.56
N MET A 83 6.51 2.86 -0.65
CA MET A 83 5.97 1.63 -1.17
C MET A 83 6.69 0.40 -0.59
N PRO A 84 5.94 -0.68 -0.34
CA PRO A 84 6.40 -1.98 0.14
C PRO A 84 7.65 -2.52 -0.56
N ARG A 85 7.61 -2.50 -1.89
CA ARG A 85 8.66 -2.94 -2.79
C ARG A 85 9.22 -1.72 -3.50
N GLU A 86 10.53 -1.70 -3.72
CA GLU A 86 11.18 -0.60 -4.44
C GLU A 86 10.67 -0.46 -5.88
N THR A 87 10.12 -1.53 -6.47
CA THR A 87 9.52 -1.54 -7.81
C THR A 87 8.14 -0.90 -7.87
N ASN A 88 7.44 -0.79 -6.74
CA ASN A 88 6.08 -0.26 -6.70
C ASN A 88 6.15 1.23 -6.42
N HIS A 89 5.32 2.03 -7.10
CA HIS A 89 5.26 3.47 -6.88
C HIS A 89 3.79 3.92 -6.83
N MET A 90 3.49 4.89 -5.97
CA MET A 90 2.23 5.60 -6.08
C MET A 90 2.33 6.52 -7.29
N TYR A 91 1.65 6.14 -8.38
CA TYR A 91 1.73 6.85 -9.67
C TYR A 91 0.66 7.90 -9.88
N HIS A 92 -0.16 8.23 -8.86
CA HIS A 92 -1.15 9.29 -8.99
C HIS A 92 -0.50 10.62 -9.34
N LYS A 93 -1.23 11.47 -10.06
CA LYS A 93 -0.80 12.80 -10.51
C LYS A 93 -2.00 13.73 -10.53
N PHE A 94 -2.61 13.92 -9.37
CA PHE A 94 -3.79 14.75 -9.24
C PHE A 94 -3.70 15.74 -8.08
N ALA A 95 -4.48 16.81 -8.19
CA ALA A 95 -4.73 17.75 -7.11
C ALA A 95 -6.21 18.12 -7.05
N ILE A 96 -6.68 18.49 -5.87
CA ILE A 96 -8.05 18.93 -5.61
C ILE A 96 -7.96 20.30 -4.93
N VAL A 97 -8.62 21.30 -5.51
CA VAL A 97 -8.69 22.66 -4.97
C VAL A 97 -10.12 22.94 -4.49
N ASP A 98 -10.22 23.38 -3.24
CA ASP A 98 -11.43 23.81 -2.53
C ASP A 98 -12.62 22.85 -2.67
N SER A 99 -12.34 21.54 -2.73
CA SER A 99 -13.35 20.49 -2.96
C SER A 99 -14.29 20.77 -4.14
N LYS A 100 -13.78 21.41 -5.21
CA LYS A 100 -14.56 21.81 -6.39
C LYS A 100 -13.84 21.59 -7.71
N THR A 101 -12.52 21.79 -7.72
CA THR A 101 -11.69 21.67 -8.92
C THR A 101 -10.75 20.49 -8.77
N ILE A 102 -10.69 19.64 -9.80
CA ILE A 102 -9.72 18.55 -9.91
C ILE A 102 -8.73 18.91 -11.02
N LEU A 103 -7.45 18.74 -10.74
CA LEU A 103 -6.39 18.68 -11.72
C LEU A 103 -5.98 17.21 -11.80
N ASN A 104 -6.01 16.59 -12.97
CA ASN A 104 -5.58 15.20 -13.14
C ASN A 104 -4.95 14.98 -14.51
N GLY A 105 -3.91 14.16 -14.62
CA GLY A 105 -3.32 13.86 -15.91
C GLY A 105 -2.09 12.97 -15.82
N SER A 106 -1.31 12.95 -16.90
CA SER A 106 -0.07 12.17 -16.98
C SER A 106 1.16 12.99 -16.53
N PHE A 107 1.06 14.32 -16.49
CA PHE A 107 2.18 15.21 -16.17
C PHE A 107 2.70 15.03 -14.74
N ASN A 108 3.97 14.62 -14.62
CA ASN A 108 4.67 14.64 -13.34
C ASN A 108 5.04 16.08 -12.96
N TRP A 109 4.95 16.42 -11.68
CA TRP A 109 5.23 17.78 -11.19
C TRP A 109 6.74 18.01 -11.04
N SER A 110 7.50 17.66 -12.07
CA SER A 110 8.96 17.67 -12.11
C SER A 110 9.47 18.20 -13.46
N PRO A 111 10.65 18.84 -13.50
CA PRO A 111 11.18 19.44 -14.72
C PRO A 111 11.32 18.47 -15.89
N ASN A 112 11.65 17.19 -15.63
CA ASN A 112 11.83 16.17 -16.65
C ASN A 112 10.56 15.87 -17.46
N ALA A 113 9.38 16.16 -16.91
CA ALA A 113 8.12 15.96 -17.63
C ALA A 113 7.88 17.00 -18.72
N THR A 114 8.55 18.15 -18.65
CA THR A 114 8.35 19.26 -19.61
C THR A 114 8.82 18.91 -21.03
N SER A 115 9.73 17.94 -21.17
CA SER A 115 10.21 17.43 -22.45
C SER A 115 9.43 16.22 -22.97
N SER A 116 8.43 15.74 -22.21
CA SER A 116 7.60 14.59 -22.56
C SER A 116 6.24 15.03 -23.12
N PHE A 117 5.60 14.15 -23.89
CA PHE A 117 4.20 14.35 -24.28
C PHE A 117 3.29 13.99 -23.11
N GLU A 118 2.76 15.02 -22.45
CA GLU A 118 1.98 14.89 -21.22
C GLU A 118 0.68 15.68 -21.33
N ASN A 119 -0.28 15.40 -20.43
CA ASN A 119 -1.51 16.18 -20.33
C ASN A 119 -1.87 16.51 -18.88
N ILE A 120 -2.68 17.57 -18.72
CA ILE A 120 -3.46 17.87 -17.52
C ILE A 120 -4.90 18.16 -17.95
N ILE A 121 -5.85 17.58 -17.24
CA ILE A 121 -7.29 17.83 -17.38
C ILE A 121 -7.75 18.57 -16.12
N ILE A 122 -8.44 19.69 -16.33
CA ILE A 122 -9.07 20.48 -15.28
C ILE A 122 -10.57 20.18 -15.30
N ILE A 123 -11.10 19.76 -14.16
CA ILE A 123 -12.51 19.39 -14.00
C ILE A 123 -13.11 20.27 -12.90
N LYS A 124 -14.07 21.13 -13.23
CA LYS A 124 -14.70 22.09 -12.29
C LYS A 124 -16.18 21.81 -12.08
N ASP A 125 -16.63 21.91 -10.84
CA ASP A 125 -18.03 21.77 -10.40
C ASP A 125 -18.66 20.38 -10.65
N PHE A 126 -17.87 19.31 -10.62
CA PHE A 126 -18.38 17.92 -10.70
C PHE A 126 -18.35 17.26 -9.31
N PRO A 127 -19.36 17.49 -8.44
CA PRO A 127 -19.29 17.09 -7.03
C PRO A 127 -19.12 15.59 -6.82
N ASN A 128 -19.73 14.75 -7.68
CA ASN A 128 -19.60 13.30 -7.62
C ASN A 128 -18.16 12.84 -7.90
N GLU A 129 -17.51 13.42 -8.89
CA GLU A 129 -16.11 13.10 -9.22
C GLU A 129 -15.17 13.64 -8.14
N VAL A 130 -15.40 14.87 -7.67
CA VAL A 130 -14.61 15.43 -6.57
C VAL A 130 -14.67 14.54 -5.34
N THR A 131 -15.84 14.02 -4.99
CA THR A 131 -16.00 13.11 -3.86
C THR A 131 -15.17 11.82 -4.01
N LYS A 132 -15.11 11.25 -5.22
CA LYS A 132 -14.28 10.08 -5.51
C LYS A 132 -12.79 10.38 -5.35
N PHE A 133 -12.32 11.50 -5.91
CA PHE A 133 -10.93 11.93 -5.79
C PHE A 133 -10.54 12.26 -4.34
N ILE A 134 -11.40 12.92 -3.58
CA ILE A 134 -11.18 13.17 -2.14
C ILE A 134 -11.12 11.83 -1.38
N SER A 135 -12.01 10.89 -1.68
CA SER A 135 -12.01 9.57 -1.08
C SER A 135 -10.69 8.84 -1.35
N GLU A 136 -10.20 8.88 -2.58
CA GLU A 136 -8.91 8.29 -2.95
C GLU A 136 -7.74 8.98 -2.25
N PHE A 137 -7.72 10.32 -2.22
CA PHE A 137 -6.71 11.06 -1.45
C PHE A 137 -6.70 10.66 0.03
N ASN A 138 -7.88 10.57 0.65
CA ASN A 138 -8.00 10.17 2.06
C ASN A 138 -7.50 8.74 2.28
N LYS A 139 -7.71 7.80 1.34
CA LYS A 139 -7.09 6.47 1.44
C LYS A 139 -5.57 6.56 1.45
N LEU A 140 -4.98 7.30 0.52
CA LEU A 140 -3.53 7.51 0.47
C LEU A 140 -3.01 8.17 1.76
N TRP A 141 -3.73 9.17 2.24
CA TRP A 141 -3.43 9.86 3.49
C TRP A 141 -3.47 8.88 4.67
N ASP A 142 -4.50 8.04 4.77
CA ASP A 142 -4.74 7.19 5.93
C ASP A 142 -3.92 5.90 5.95
N ILE A 143 -3.39 5.45 4.79
CA ILE A 143 -2.51 4.27 4.66
C ILE A 143 -1.31 4.34 5.63
N GLU A 144 -0.85 5.54 5.98
CA GLU A 144 0.25 5.75 6.93
C GLU A 144 -0.19 5.80 8.41
N SER A 145 -1.48 5.89 8.72
CA SER A 145 -1.92 6.14 10.09
C SER A 145 -2.54 4.92 10.80
N LYS A 146 -3.13 3.99 10.02
CA LYS A 146 -3.83 2.82 10.55
C LYS A 146 -3.02 1.54 10.42
N ALA A 147 -2.52 1.25 9.21
CA ALA A 147 -1.72 0.05 8.95
C ALA A 147 -0.34 0.13 9.63
N ILE A 148 0.29 1.30 9.61
CA ILE A 148 1.59 1.51 10.27
C ILE A 148 1.48 1.35 11.80
N LYS A 149 0.45 1.88 12.47
CA LYS A 149 0.33 1.73 13.93
C LYS A 149 0.08 0.28 14.37
N ASP A 150 -0.68 -0.47 13.59
CA ASP A 150 -1.01 -1.86 13.92
C ASP A 150 0.11 -2.83 13.52
N LEU A 151 0.88 -2.54 12.47
CA LEU A 151 2.01 -3.35 12.00
C LEU A 151 3.37 -2.95 12.59
N GLN A 152 3.54 -1.71 13.09
CA GLN A 152 4.71 -1.28 13.87
C GLN A 152 4.64 -1.69 15.34
N LYS A 153 3.54 -2.33 15.77
CA LYS A 153 3.49 -2.99 17.06
C LYS A 153 4.33 -4.27 16.98
N ASN A 154 5.64 -4.10 16.81
CA ASN A 154 6.61 -5.18 16.71
C ASN A 154 6.61 -5.92 18.04
N THR A 155 5.90 -7.04 18.10
CA THR A 155 6.01 -7.96 19.21
C THR A 155 7.36 -8.65 19.07
N LYS A 156 8.34 -8.22 19.88
CA LYS A 156 9.62 -8.92 19.97
C LYS A 156 9.40 -10.33 20.48
N CYS A 157 10.13 -11.28 19.91
CA CYS A 157 10.16 -12.63 20.43
C CYS A 157 10.62 -12.61 21.90
N GLN A 158 9.90 -13.33 22.76
CA GLN A 158 10.21 -13.39 24.19
C GLN A 158 11.01 -14.65 24.55
N GLU A 159 11.27 -15.54 23.60
CA GLU A 159 12.02 -16.76 23.84
C GLU A 159 13.52 -16.54 23.82
N ASN A 160 14.23 -17.13 24.78
CA ASN A 160 15.69 -17.31 24.77
C ASN A 160 16.51 -16.03 24.47
N LYS A 161 16.02 -14.85 24.85
CA LYS A 161 16.63 -13.54 24.50
C LYS A 161 16.81 -13.37 22.99
N CYS A 162 15.86 -13.86 22.20
CA CYS A 162 15.84 -13.73 20.76
C CYS A 162 15.58 -12.26 20.37
N ASP A 163 16.40 -11.74 19.45
CA ASP A 163 16.24 -10.40 18.87
C ASP A 163 15.27 -10.38 17.67
N GLY A 164 14.63 -11.52 17.39
CA GLY A 164 13.66 -11.67 16.31
C GLY A 164 12.30 -11.05 16.60
N GLU A 165 11.49 -10.98 15.55
CA GLU A 165 10.15 -10.39 15.58
C GLU A 165 9.11 -11.47 15.31
N LEU A 166 7.94 -11.32 15.95
CA LEU A 166 6.83 -12.25 15.77
C LEU A 166 5.92 -11.80 14.63
N PHE A 167 5.56 -12.76 13.78
CA PHE A 167 4.62 -12.57 12.68
C PHE A 167 3.54 -13.63 12.74
N ASN A 168 2.29 -13.24 12.48
CA ASN A 168 1.17 -14.16 12.36
C ASN A 168 0.91 -14.49 10.89
N ILE A 169 0.98 -15.75 10.53
CA ILE A 169 0.76 -16.27 9.19
C ILE A 169 -0.54 -17.06 9.21
N LEU A 170 -1.46 -16.78 8.29
CA LEU A 170 -2.58 -17.67 8.00
C LEU A 170 -2.10 -18.76 7.05
N VAL A 171 -1.96 -19.99 7.51
CA VAL A 171 -1.42 -21.11 6.74
C VAL A 171 -2.56 -22.05 6.35
N PHE A 172 -2.78 -22.24 5.05
CA PHE A 172 -3.77 -23.19 4.52
C PHE A 172 -3.16 -24.56 4.26
N SER A 173 -3.99 -25.62 4.38
CA SER A 173 -3.60 -26.97 3.94
C SER A 173 -3.33 -27.01 2.44
N GLU A 174 -2.52 -27.98 2.04
CA GLU A 174 -2.23 -28.25 0.63
C GLU A 174 -3.48 -28.66 -0.16
N LYS A 175 -4.32 -29.50 0.45
CA LYS A 175 -5.49 -30.11 -0.21
C LYS A 175 -6.77 -29.46 0.26
N THR A 176 -7.71 -29.33 -0.67
CA THR A 176 -9.11 -29.02 -0.37
C THR A 176 -9.84 -30.30 0.01
N THR A 177 -10.81 -30.21 0.92
CA THR A 177 -11.67 -31.35 1.22
C THR A 177 -12.46 -31.81 -0.01
N LYS A 178 -13.15 -32.94 0.11
CA LYS A 178 -14.10 -33.44 -0.90
C LYS A 178 -15.17 -32.41 -1.32
N TYR A 179 -15.43 -31.40 -0.49
CA TYR A 179 -16.42 -30.33 -0.75
C TYR A 179 -15.78 -29.03 -1.27
N TYR A 180 -14.51 -29.07 -1.69
CA TYR A 180 -13.73 -27.89 -2.09
C TYR A 180 -13.59 -26.85 -0.96
N GLU A 181 -13.58 -27.34 0.28
CA GLU A 181 -13.35 -26.49 1.44
C GLU A 181 -11.86 -26.41 1.76
N VAL A 182 -11.39 -25.21 2.07
CA VAL A 182 -9.99 -24.95 2.43
C VAL A 182 -9.91 -24.51 3.87
N TYR A 183 -9.17 -25.30 4.64
CA TYR A 183 -8.95 -25.08 6.06
C TYR A 183 -7.52 -24.60 6.29
N GLY A 184 -7.37 -23.74 7.30
CA GLY A 184 -6.07 -23.22 7.69
C GLY A 184 -6.03 -22.80 9.14
N ASP A 185 -4.82 -22.51 9.61
CA ASP A 185 -4.55 -22.08 10.97
C ASP A 185 -3.81 -20.76 10.96
N ILE A 186 -3.97 -19.96 12.01
CA ILE A 186 -3.14 -18.78 12.25
C ILE A 186 -1.99 -19.19 13.15
N ILE A 187 -0.78 -19.09 12.62
CA ILE A 187 0.46 -19.46 13.30
C ILE A 187 1.28 -18.20 13.56
N GLU A 188 1.60 -17.94 14.82
CA GLU A 188 2.61 -16.95 15.23
C GLU A 188 3.99 -17.60 15.10
N VAL A 189 4.90 -16.97 14.38
CA VAL A 189 6.27 -17.46 14.14
C VAL A 189 7.29 -16.37 14.44
N CYS A 190 8.48 -16.78 14.87
CA CYS A 190 9.65 -15.90 14.94
C CYS A 190 10.53 -16.05 13.70
N THR A 191 11.14 -14.95 13.25
CA THR A 191 12.05 -14.94 12.08
C THR A 191 13.50 -15.26 12.41
N CYS A 192 13.83 -15.43 13.69
CA CYS A 192 15.21 -15.64 14.16
C CYS A 192 15.40 -16.98 14.90
N CYS A 193 14.36 -17.49 15.56
CA CYS A 193 14.42 -18.76 16.29
C CYS A 193 13.24 -19.67 15.90
N ASN A 194 13.24 -20.91 16.39
CA ASN A 194 12.22 -21.91 16.09
C ASN A 194 10.90 -21.70 16.86
N HIS A 195 10.63 -20.49 17.35
CA HIS A 195 9.39 -20.18 18.03
C HIS A 195 8.22 -20.25 17.05
N GLN A 196 7.24 -21.07 17.39
CA GLN A 196 5.97 -21.18 16.69
C GLN A 196 4.83 -21.40 17.70
N LYS A 197 3.67 -20.81 17.43
CA LYS A 197 2.47 -20.96 18.25
C LYS A 197 1.20 -20.84 17.42
N THR A 198 0.34 -21.84 17.48
CA THR A 198 -1.00 -21.75 16.89
C THR A 198 -1.87 -20.79 17.71
N LEU A 199 -2.31 -19.69 17.10
CA LEU A 199 -3.22 -18.71 17.71
C LEU A 199 -4.68 -19.09 17.52
N GLN A 200 -5.00 -19.69 16.36
CA GLN A 200 -6.33 -20.14 16.01
C GLN A 200 -6.23 -21.28 15.00
N ASN A 201 -7.08 -22.29 15.12
CA ASN A 201 -7.13 -23.44 14.22
C ASN A 201 -8.49 -23.56 13.51
N CYS A 202 -8.55 -24.42 12.50
CA CYS A 202 -9.76 -24.84 11.78
C CYS A 202 -10.54 -23.67 11.15
N ILE A 203 -9.81 -22.77 10.48
CA ILE A 203 -10.38 -21.62 9.78
C ILE A 203 -10.78 -22.04 8.38
N LEU A 204 -12.09 -22.14 8.14
CA LEU A 204 -12.65 -22.31 6.80
C LEU A 204 -12.70 -20.98 6.05
N ASN A 205 -11.94 -20.83 4.96
CA ASN A 205 -11.96 -19.59 4.18
C ASN A 205 -11.71 -19.78 2.67
N ASN A 206 -12.71 -20.31 1.98
CA ASN A 206 -12.66 -20.52 0.52
C ASN A 206 -12.53 -19.22 -0.29
N ARG A 207 -12.92 -18.07 0.29
CA ARG A 207 -12.84 -16.78 -0.41
C ARG A 207 -11.41 -16.31 -0.55
N ILE A 208 -10.61 -16.40 0.53
CA ILE A 208 -9.19 -16.04 0.46
C ILE A 208 -8.47 -16.95 -0.52
N GLU A 209 -8.74 -18.26 -0.48
CA GLU A 209 -8.19 -19.23 -1.43
C GLU A 209 -8.42 -18.82 -2.89
N PHE A 210 -9.67 -18.49 -3.25
CA PHE A 210 -10.02 -18.05 -4.59
C PHE A 210 -9.24 -16.79 -5.01
N MET A 211 -9.12 -15.82 -4.10
CA MET A 211 -8.37 -14.58 -4.36
C MET A 211 -6.87 -14.85 -4.55
N LEU A 212 -6.29 -15.79 -3.80
CA LEU A 212 -4.87 -16.14 -3.92
C LEU A 212 -4.56 -16.80 -5.26
N ASN A 213 -5.43 -17.68 -5.74
CA ASN A 213 -5.24 -18.30 -7.06
C ASN A 213 -5.33 -17.23 -8.16
N ALA A 214 -6.30 -16.31 -8.08
CA ALA A 214 -6.37 -15.16 -8.99
C ALA A 214 -5.14 -14.23 -8.88
N TYR A 215 -4.57 -14.07 -7.67
CA TYR A 215 -3.36 -13.29 -7.44
C TYR A 215 -2.14 -13.88 -8.15
N GLN A 216 -2.00 -15.21 -8.10
CA GLN A 216 -0.88 -15.92 -8.73
C GLN A 216 -0.97 -15.94 -10.26
N ASP A 217 -2.19 -15.94 -10.81
CA ASP A 217 -2.45 -15.96 -12.25
C ASP A 217 -2.43 -14.55 -12.90
N SER A 218 -2.45 -13.49 -12.10
CA SER A 218 -2.47 -12.12 -12.63
C SER A 218 -1.11 -11.71 -13.21
N SER A 219 -1.15 -11.10 -14.40
CA SER A 219 0.02 -10.48 -15.06
C SER A 219 -0.12 -8.97 -15.20
N ASP A 220 -1.23 -8.41 -14.70
CA ASP A 220 -1.53 -6.98 -14.70
C ASP A 220 -1.39 -6.43 -13.27
N ASP A 221 -0.53 -5.44 -13.11
CA ASP A 221 -0.27 -4.78 -11.83
C ASP A 221 -1.55 -4.16 -11.25
N TYR A 222 -2.48 -3.67 -12.08
CA TYR A 222 -3.74 -3.10 -11.62
C TYR A 222 -4.69 -4.16 -11.04
N GLU A 223 -4.79 -5.32 -11.69
CA GLU A 223 -5.59 -6.44 -11.18
C GLU A 223 -5.01 -6.99 -9.87
N THR A 224 -3.70 -7.11 -9.80
CA THR A 224 -2.97 -7.52 -8.59
C THR A 224 -3.26 -6.58 -7.41
N GLU A 225 -3.27 -5.26 -7.63
CA GLU A 225 -3.62 -4.27 -6.61
C GLU A 225 -5.08 -4.37 -6.13
N LEU A 226 -6.02 -4.64 -7.05
CA LEU A 226 -7.42 -4.87 -6.70
C LEU A 226 -7.59 -6.13 -5.84
N ILE A 227 -6.86 -7.20 -6.18
CA ILE A 227 -6.85 -8.45 -5.43
C ILE A 227 -6.24 -8.24 -4.05
N ASP A 228 -5.10 -7.54 -3.95
CA ASP A 228 -4.47 -7.16 -2.68
C ASP A 228 -5.44 -6.41 -1.76
N ARG A 229 -6.19 -5.45 -2.31
CA ARG A 229 -7.20 -4.70 -1.55
C ARG A 229 -8.29 -5.62 -1.02
N ASP A 230 -8.76 -6.54 -1.83
CA ASP A 230 -9.86 -7.43 -1.46
C ASP A 230 -9.39 -8.50 -0.45
N ILE A 231 -8.15 -9.00 -0.56
CA ILE A 231 -7.48 -9.82 0.47
C ILE A 231 -7.41 -9.04 1.79
N ASN A 232 -6.89 -7.81 1.78
CA ASN A 232 -6.81 -6.99 2.99
C ASN A 232 -8.20 -6.78 3.65
N ARG A 233 -9.25 -6.54 2.85
CA ARG A 233 -10.63 -6.41 3.36
C ARG A 233 -11.12 -7.70 4.03
N LEU A 234 -10.79 -8.87 3.49
CA LEU A 234 -11.11 -10.15 4.12
C LEU A 234 -10.36 -10.32 5.44
N LEU A 235 -9.09 -9.86 5.49
CA LEU A 235 -8.25 -9.93 6.68
C LEU A 235 -8.69 -8.98 7.81
N ASP A 236 -9.40 -7.89 7.52
CA ASP A 236 -9.95 -6.96 8.53
C ASP A 236 -10.81 -7.65 9.60
N SER A 237 -11.45 -8.77 9.25
CA SER A 237 -12.25 -9.56 10.20
C SER A 237 -11.41 -10.13 11.35
N TYR A 238 -10.18 -10.56 11.08
CA TYR A 238 -9.25 -11.06 12.08
C TYR A 238 -8.68 -9.93 12.94
N VAL A 239 -8.44 -8.76 12.33
CA VAL A 239 -7.99 -7.57 13.06
C VAL A 239 -9.02 -7.15 14.11
N LYS A 240 -10.32 -7.21 13.79
CA LYS A 240 -11.41 -6.98 14.77
C LYS A 240 -11.37 -7.96 15.94
N ASN A 241 -10.89 -9.17 15.70
CA ASN A 241 -10.66 -10.20 16.73
C ASN A 241 -9.30 -10.05 17.43
N LYS A 242 -8.62 -8.91 17.24
CA LYS A 242 -7.29 -8.57 17.80
C LYS A 242 -6.15 -9.46 17.28
N ILE A 243 -6.31 -10.05 16.10
CA ILE A 243 -5.26 -10.83 15.43
C ILE A 243 -4.91 -10.13 14.10
N THR A 244 -3.69 -9.59 14.01
CA THR A 244 -3.16 -9.04 12.76
C THR A 244 -2.55 -10.14 11.94
N ILE A 245 -3.05 -10.37 10.73
CA ILE A 245 -2.44 -11.32 9.77
C ILE A 245 -1.37 -10.59 8.96
N HIS A 246 -0.15 -11.10 9.04
CA HIS A 246 1.04 -10.53 8.40
C HIS A 246 1.31 -11.19 7.04
N ALA A 247 0.98 -12.47 6.89
CA ALA A 247 1.16 -13.19 5.64
C ALA A 247 0.13 -14.32 5.52
N ILE A 248 0.00 -14.84 4.31
CA ILE A 248 -0.79 -16.03 4.01
C ILE A 248 0.11 -17.03 3.30
N GLY A 249 0.15 -18.25 3.81
CA GLY A 249 0.93 -19.34 3.26
C GLY A 249 0.09 -20.56 2.93
N ARG A 250 0.67 -21.50 2.20
CA ARG A 250 0.09 -22.80 1.90
C ARG A 250 1.13 -23.90 2.09
N VAL A 251 0.70 -24.99 2.72
CA VAL A 251 1.50 -26.21 2.80
C VAL A 251 1.66 -26.82 1.41
N ASN A 252 2.86 -27.28 1.11
CA ASN A 252 3.19 -27.96 -0.12
C ASN A 252 4.01 -29.22 0.22
N SER A 253 3.63 -30.37 -0.32
CA SER A 253 4.37 -31.61 -0.16
C SER A 253 4.54 -32.32 -1.50
N GLY A 254 5.58 -33.14 -1.60
CA GLY A 254 5.87 -33.90 -2.80
C GLY A 254 7.14 -34.71 -2.70
N LEU A 255 7.61 -35.22 -3.85
CA LEU A 255 8.81 -36.05 -3.96
C LEU A 255 9.96 -35.26 -4.59
N ARG A 256 11.14 -35.28 -3.96
CA ARG A 256 12.42 -34.90 -4.56
C ARG A 256 13.04 -36.09 -5.30
N TYR A 257 14.06 -35.82 -6.12
CA TYR A 257 14.79 -36.87 -6.84
C TYR A 257 15.35 -37.93 -5.88
N ARG A 258 15.08 -39.21 -6.17
CA ARG A 258 15.44 -40.42 -5.38
C ARG A 258 14.57 -40.70 -4.14
N ASP A 259 13.25 -40.52 -4.25
CA ASP A 259 12.27 -40.93 -3.24
C ASP A 259 12.42 -40.22 -1.87
N ASP A 260 12.94 -38.99 -1.87
CA ASP A 260 13.02 -38.15 -0.67
C ASP A 260 11.78 -37.24 -0.62
N ASP A 261 10.87 -37.49 0.32
CA ASP A 261 9.68 -36.66 0.50
C ASP A 261 10.09 -35.28 1.02
N PHE A 262 9.44 -34.23 0.53
CA PHE A 262 9.58 -32.89 1.10
C PHE A 262 8.23 -32.37 1.57
N VAL A 263 8.30 -31.54 2.60
CA VAL A 263 7.16 -30.78 3.12
C VAL A 263 7.66 -29.39 3.42
N GLU A 264 6.97 -28.38 2.93
CA GLU A 264 7.31 -26.98 3.14
C GLU A 264 6.04 -26.13 3.25
N THR A 265 6.17 -24.94 3.83
CA THR A 265 5.11 -23.93 3.80
C THR A 265 5.58 -22.75 2.95
N ASN A 266 4.92 -22.54 1.81
CA ASN A 266 5.20 -21.44 0.89
C ASN A 266 4.33 -20.24 1.25
N ILE A 267 4.95 -19.05 1.34
CA ILE A 267 4.23 -17.80 1.56
C ILE A 267 3.77 -17.26 0.21
N ILE A 268 2.45 -17.29 0.00
CA ILE A 268 1.83 -16.88 -1.26
C ILE A 268 1.55 -15.38 -1.27
N TRP A 269 1.23 -14.83 -0.11
CA TRP A 269 0.90 -13.42 0.04
C TRP A 269 1.51 -12.87 1.31
N LYS A 270 2.03 -11.65 1.25
CA LYS A 270 2.52 -10.93 2.41
C LYS A 270 1.81 -9.61 2.50
N ASN A 271 1.46 -9.23 3.73
CA ASN A 271 1.08 -7.87 3.99
C ASN A 271 2.23 -6.97 3.58
N LYS A 272 1.86 -5.91 2.89
CA LYS A 272 2.75 -4.98 2.21
C LYS A 272 3.81 -4.32 3.12
N PHE A 273 3.65 -4.37 4.45
CA PHE A 273 4.62 -3.82 5.41
C PHE A 273 5.52 -4.87 6.07
N VAL A 274 5.37 -6.15 5.70
CA VAL A 274 6.25 -7.24 6.15
C VAL A 274 7.53 -7.28 5.31
N GLY A 275 7.39 -7.15 3.98
CA GLY A 275 8.52 -7.18 3.05
C GLY A 275 9.39 -8.43 3.24
N ASP A 276 10.70 -8.22 3.30
CA ASP A 276 11.71 -9.28 3.45
C ASP A 276 11.95 -9.71 4.90
N ARG A 277 11.25 -9.10 5.88
CA ARG A 277 11.39 -9.46 7.30
C ARG A 277 10.89 -10.88 7.58
N LEU A 278 9.94 -11.37 6.78
CA LEU A 278 9.45 -12.74 6.81
C LEU A 278 9.99 -13.49 5.59
N PRO A 279 10.51 -14.72 5.71
CA PRO A 279 10.95 -15.48 4.55
C PRO A 279 9.76 -15.82 3.63
N ASP A 280 10.03 -16.05 2.34
CA ASP A 280 9.01 -16.50 1.39
C ASP A 280 8.65 -17.98 1.56
N LYS A 281 9.45 -18.71 2.35
CA LYS A 281 9.31 -20.15 2.52
C LYS A 281 9.83 -20.60 3.87
N PHE A 282 9.18 -21.61 4.43
CA PHE A 282 9.64 -22.36 5.58
C PHE A 282 9.81 -23.83 5.20
N ASP A 283 11.06 -24.28 5.13
CA ASP A 283 11.41 -25.67 4.83
C ASP A 283 11.05 -26.60 5.99
N ASP A 284 10.73 -27.85 5.65
CA ASP A 284 10.52 -28.98 6.58
C ASP A 284 9.45 -28.73 7.66
N THR A 285 8.44 -27.92 7.35
CA THR A 285 7.34 -27.61 8.29
C THR A 285 6.01 -27.36 7.60
N THR A 286 4.95 -27.92 8.18
CA THR A 286 3.54 -27.55 7.92
C THR A 286 2.99 -26.61 8.98
N PHE A 287 3.77 -26.30 10.02
CA PHE A 287 3.30 -25.72 11.27
C PHE A 287 2.19 -26.54 11.98
N GLY A 288 2.06 -27.83 11.65
CA GLY A 288 0.97 -28.68 12.13
C GLY A 288 -0.32 -28.56 11.32
N VAL A 289 -0.34 -27.77 10.25
CA VAL A 289 -1.51 -27.58 9.38
C VAL A 289 -1.64 -28.76 8.42
N VAL A 290 -2.34 -29.79 8.87
CA VAL A 290 -2.65 -30.97 8.07
C VAL A 290 -4.15 -31.24 8.23
N TYR A 291 -4.89 -31.08 7.14
CA TYR A 291 -6.30 -31.39 7.08
C TYR A 291 -6.49 -32.55 6.09
N ASP A 292 -6.86 -33.71 6.62
CA ASP A 292 -7.13 -34.90 5.84
C ASP A 292 -8.41 -34.75 5.01
N ASN A 293 -8.45 -35.47 3.89
CA ASN A 293 -9.64 -35.64 3.04
C ASN A 293 -10.59 -36.70 3.57
#